data_AF-A0A0Q8LTI5-F1
#
_entry.id   AF-A0A0Q8LTI5-F1
#
_cell.length_a   1.000
_cell.length_b   1.000
_cell.length_c   1.000
_cell.angle_alpha   90.00
_cell.angle_beta   90.00
_cell.angle_gamma   90.00
#
_symmetry.space_group_name_H-M   'P 1'
#
loop_
_entity.id
_entity.type
_entity.pdbx_description
1 polymer ?
#
loop_
_entity_poly.entity_id
_entity_poly.type
_entity_poly.pdbx_seq_one_letter_code
_entity_poly.pdbx_strand_id
1 'polypeptide(L)'
;MGAVAALSGCEKPLTAPGNTGVCWRMADGMNGKPDFRPVAPNIDTLENCAVRLEGIRMAYGQPVTGAFQGRFIYVTDQEISAASGPKSQRYRVFTPAQRLEVQKGIQTLMAREKAGG
;
A
#
# COMPACT_ATOMS: atom_id res chain seq x y z
N MET A 1 7.99 47.28 -7.24
CA MET A 1 8.27 45.90 -7.69
C MET A 1 7.87 44.94 -6.57
N GLY A 2 6.87 44.07 -6.78
CA GLY A 2 6.49 43.03 -5.82
C GLY A 2 7.05 41.69 -6.27
N ALA A 3 7.93 41.10 -5.47
CA ALA A 3 8.50 39.77 -5.72
C ALA A 3 7.46 38.70 -5.35
N VAL A 4 6.88 38.05 -6.34
CA VAL A 4 6.06 36.85 -6.16
C VAL A 4 7.00 35.68 -5.91
N ALA A 5 7.09 35.24 -4.65
CA ALA A 5 7.78 34.01 -4.28
C ALA A 5 7.01 32.81 -4.86
N ALA A 6 7.45 32.34 -6.02
CA ALA A 6 7.01 31.06 -6.55
C ALA A 6 7.56 29.95 -5.64
N LEU A 7 6.76 29.47 -4.69
CA LEU A 7 6.95 28.16 -4.09
C LEU A 7 6.62 27.10 -5.14
N SER A 8 7.49 26.93 -6.12
CA SER A 8 7.58 25.69 -6.88
C SER A 8 8.22 24.64 -5.98
N GLY A 9 7.45 24.20 -4.98
CA GLY A 9 7.63 22.89 -4.37
C GLY A 9 7.44 21.87 -5.48
N CYS A 10 8.54 21.55 -6.17
CA CYS A 10 8.61 20.46 -7.12
C CYS A 10 8.55 19.17 -6.29
N GLU A 11 7.36 18.86 -5.81
CA GLU A 11 7.05 17.64 -5.10
C GLU A 11 7.29 16.51 -6.10
N LYS A 12 8.42 15.83 -5.91
CA LYS A 12 8.92 14.82 -6.83
C LYS A 12 7.79 13.84 -7.09
N PRO A 13 7.38 13.62 -8.36
CA PRO A 13 6.20 12.84 -8.65
C PRO A 13 6.35 11.48 -8.02
N LEU A 14 5.46 11.20 -7.06
CA LEU A 14 5.41 9.93 -6.35
C LEU A 14 5.27 8.84 -7.40
N THR A 15 6.35 8.12 -7.65
CA THR A 15 6.41 7.10 -8.70
C THR A 15 6.44 5.75 -8.03
N ALA A 16 5.42 4.93 -8.30
CA ALA A 16 5.37 3.56 -7.82
C ALA A 16 6.48 2.75 -8.50
N PRO A 17 7.28 1.98 -7.74
CA PRO A 17 8.27 1.08 -8.33
C PRO A 17 7.62 0.08 -9.30
N GLY A 18 8.24 -0.06 -10.46
CA GLY A 18 7.79 -0.89 -11.58
C GLY A 18 8.31 -2.33 -11.55
N ASN A 19 9.05 -2.73 -10.51
CA ASN A 19 9.64 -4.06 -10.43
C ASN A 19 8.56 -5.15 -10.47
N THR A 20 8.67 -6.03 -11.46
CA THR A 20 7.77 -7.17 -11.63
C THR A 20 7.88 -8.12 -10.45
N GLY A 21 6.73 -8.57 -9.94
CA GLY A 21 6.68 -9.56 -8.88
C GLY A 21 7.09 -9.06 -7.48
N VAL A 22 7.30 -7.77 -7.26
CA VAL A 22 7.67 -7.24 -5.94
C VAL A 22 6.54 -6.39 -5.38
N CYS A 23 6.09 -6.73 -4.17
CA CYS A 23 5.14 -5.92 -3.42
C CYS A 23 5.89 -4.91 -2.55
N TRP A 24 5.57 -3.64 -2.72
CA TRP A 24 6.20 -2.54 -2.02
C TRP A 24 5.20 -1.92 -1.04
N ARG A 25 5.69 -1.50 0.12
CA ARG A 25 4.97 -0.67 1.07
C ARG A 25 5.61 0.70 1.11
N MET A 26 4.79 1.73 1.02
CA MET A 26 5.19 3.09 1.29
C MET A 26 5.28 3.28 2.81
N ALA A 27 6.43 3.73 3.27
CA ALA A 27 6.66 4.18 4.64
C ALA A 27 7.07 5.64 4.61
N ASP A 28 6.75 6.38 5.68
CA ASP A 28 7.23 7.74 5.86
C ASP A 28 8.75 7.69 6.06
N GLY A 29 9.51 8.17 5.07
CA GLY A 29 10.96 8.27 5.16
C GLY A 29 11.38 9.43 6.06
N MET A 30 12.55 9.31 6.69
CA MET A 30 13.08 10.27 7.68
C MET A 30 13.23 11.72 7.16
N ASN A 31 13.16 11.95 5.85
CA ASN A 31 13.31 13.26 5.21
C ASN A 31 11.99 13.81 4.63
N GLY A 32 10.84 13.32 5.09
CA GLY A 32 9.53 13.68 4.53
C GLY A 32 9.31 13.17 3.10
N LYS A 33 10.18 12.28 2.62
CA LYS A 33 10.06 11.62 1.32
C LYS A 33 9.49 10.22 1.53
N PRO A 34 8.42 9.84 0.81
CA PRO A 34 7.89 8.48 0.89
C PRO A 34 8.95 7.48 0.42
N ASP A 35 9.21 6.49 1.27
CA ASP A 35 10.18 5.43 1.04
C ASP A 35 9.43 4.14 0.69
N PHE A 36 9.75 3.53 -0.44
CA PHE A 36 9.14 2.26 -0.84
C PHE A 36 10.01 1.10 -0.36
N ARG A 37 9.51 0.36 0.63
CA ARG A 37 10.19 -0.83 1.16
C ARG A 37 9.59 -2.09 0.59
N PRO A 38 10.41 -3.05 0.13
CA PRO A 38 9.89 -4.33 -0.34
C PRO A 38 9.31 -5.11 0.84
N VAL A 39 8.05 -5.51 0.73
CA VAL A 39 7.34 -6.35 1.71
C VAL A 39 7.56 -7.82 1.40
N ALA A 40 7.44 -8.17 0.12
CA ALA A 40 7.54 -9.54 -0.35
C ALA A 40 7.98 -9.56 -1.82
N PRO A 41 9.00 -10.35 -2.17
CA PRO A 41 9.25 -10.75 -3.55
C PRO A 41 8.29 -11.87 -3.98
N ASN A 42 8.26 -12.17 -5.29
CA ASN A 42 7.49 -13.25 -5.91
C ASN A 42 5.97 -13.17 -5.69
N ILE A 43 5.42 -11.97 -5.89
CA ILE A 43 3.98 -11.73 -5.85
C ILE A 43 3.42 -11.76 -7.27
N ASP A 44 2.61 -12.77 -7.58
CA ASP A 44 2.05 -12.95 -8.94
C ASP A 44 0.95 -11.94 -9.27
N THR A 45 0.13 -11.57 -8.28
CA THR A 45 -1.07 -10.76 -8.48
C THR A 45 -1.11 -9.53 -7.59
N LEU A 46 -1.82 -8.49 -8.05
CA LEU A 46 -2.02 -7.28 -7.26
C LEU A 46 -2.80 -7.60 -5.99
N GLU A 47 -3.79 -8.49 -6.06
CA GLU A 47 -4.56 -8.99 -4.92
C GLU A 47 -3.64 -9.57 -3.83
N ASN A 48 -2.67 -10.39 -4.20
CA ASN A 48 -1.72 -10.96 -3.24
C ASN A 48 -0.90 -9.87 -2.54
N CYS A 49 -0.43 -8.84 -3.26
CA CYS A 49 0.23 -7.69 -2.63
C CYS A 49 -0.71 -6.96 -1.67
N ALA A 50 -1.95 -6.73 -2.10
CA ALA A 50 -2.96 -6.05 -1.31
C ALA A 50 -3.32 -6.79 -0.01
N VAL A 51 -3.41 -8.13 -0.04
CA VAL A 51 -3.59 -8.97 1.16
C VAL A 51 -2.44 -8.79 2.15
N ARG A 52 -1.20 -8.71 1.66
CA ARG A 52 -0.02 -8.52 2.53
C ARG A 52 -0.04 -7.14 3.18
N LEU A 53 -0.41 -6.11 2.43
CA LEU A 53 -0.55 -4.74 2.95
C LEU A 53 -1.73 -4.63 3.94
N GLU A 54 -2.83 -5.33 3.71
CA GLU A 54 -3.95 -5.46 4.68
C GLU A 54 -3.48 -6.12 5.97
N GLY A 55 -2.64 -7.16 5.90
CA GLY A 55 -2.07 -7.78 7.10
C GLY A 55 -1.24 -6.80 7.93
N ILE A 56 -0.43 -5.96 7.27
CA ILE A 56 0.32 -4.88 7.92
C ILE A 56 -0.65 -3.86 8.54
N ARG A 57 -1.67 -3.41 7.80
CA ARG A 57 -2.69 -2.49 8.30
C ARG A 57 -3.41 -3.07 9.53
N MET A 58 -3.72 -4.36 9.56
CA MET A 58 -4.33 -5.03 10.70
C MET A 58 -3.37 -5.16 11.89
N ALA A 59 -2.08 -5.38 11.64
CA ALA A 59 -1.06 -5.49 12.67
C ALA A 59 -0.76 -4.14 13.35
N TYR A 60 -0.68 -3.05 12.58
CA TYR A 60 -0.34 -1.71 13.09
C TYR A 60 -1.58 -0.82 13.35
N GLY A 61 -2.76 -1.20 12.85
CA GLY A 61 -3.99 -0.42 13.00
C GLY A 61 -4.06 0.86 12.18
N GLN A 62 -3.12 1.09 11.26
CA GLN A 62 -3.01 2.31 10.46
C GLN A 62 -3.23 2.04 8.97
N PRO A 63 -3.79 3.00 8.20
CA PRO A 63 -3.86 2.90 6.75
C PRO A 63 -2.48 2.68 6.14
N VAL A 64 -2.39 1.76 5.20
CA VAL A 64 -1.13 1.41 4.53
C VAL A 64 -1.26 1.74 3.05
N THR A 65 -0.28 2.47 2.52
CA THR A 65 -0.15 2.64 1.08
C THR A 65 0.99 1.75 0.59
N GLY A 66 0.82 1.12 -0.56
CA GLY A 66 1.83 0.32 -1.21
C GLY A 66 1.83 0.50 -2.71
N ALA A 67 2.68 -0.28 -3.37
CA ALA A 67 2.83 -0.26 -4.81
C ALA A 67 3.16 -1.65 -5.35
N PHE A 68 2.67 -1.92 -6.56
CA PHE A 68 2.91 -3.17 -7.28
C PHE A 68 2.95 -2.91 -8.78
N GLN A 69 4.08 -3.22 -9.43
CA GLN A 69 4.27 -3.07 -10.88
C GLN A 69 3.83 -1.70 -11.44
N GLY A 70 4.20 -0.62 -10.75
CA GLY A 70 3.83 0.75 -11.14
C GLY A 70 2.39 1.16 -10.80
N ARG A 71 1.61 0.31 -10.14
CA ARG A 71 0.29 0.65 -9.59
C ARG A 71 0.39 0.95 -8.11
N PHE A 72 -0.41 1.89 -7.63
CA PHE A 72 -0.59 2.20 -6.22
C PHE A 72 -1.69 1.32 -5.62
N ILE A 73 -1.48 0.88 -4.39
CA ILE A 73 -2.47 0.13 -3.61
C ILE A 73 -2.70 0.92 -2.32
N TYR A 74 -3.94 1.29 -2.06
CA TYR A 74 -4.35 2.01 -0.86
C TYR A 74 -5.21 1.09 -0.02
N VAL A 75 -4.74 0.81 1.18
CA VAL A 75 -5.36 -0.09 2.15
C VAL A 75 -5.81 0.74 3.32
N THR A 76 -7.10 1.08 3.37
CA THR A 76 -7.71 1.86 4.45
C THR A 76 -8.48 0.95 5.39
N ASP A 77 -9.13 1.48 6.42
CA ASP A 77 -10.03 0.68 7.24
C ASP A 77 -11.32 0.30 6.51
N GLN A 78 -11.70 1.07 5.50
CA GLN A 78 -12.96 0.92 4.77
C GLN A 78 -12.84 0.02 3.55
N GLU A 79 -11.78 0.16 2.75
CA GLU A 79 -11.58 -0.65 1.55
C GLU A 79 -10.12 -0.81 1.12
N ILE A 80 -9.92 -1.73 0.19
CA ILE A 80 -8.66 -1.94 -0.51
C ILE A 80 -8.89 -1.49 -1.95
N SER A 81 -8.19 -0.43 -2.35
CA SER A 81 -8.30 0.15 -3.69
C SER A 81 -6.93 0.20 -4.37
N ALA A 82 -6.93 0.15 -5.69
CA ALA A 82 -5.72 0.28 -6.49
C ALA A 82 -5.91 1.33 -7.58
N ALA A 83 -4.80 1.93 -8.01
CA ALA A 83 -4.78 2.93 -9.06
C ALA A 83 -3.51 2.80 -9.89
N SER A 84 -3.59 3.08 -11.18
CA SER A 84 -2.42 3.09 -12.06
C SER A 84 -1.49 4.29 -11.84
N GLY A 85 -1.88 5.23 -10.97
CA GLY A 85 -1.12 6.45 -10.68
C GLY A 85 -1.76 7.23 -9.54
N PRO A 86 -1.06 8.22 -8.96
CA PRO A 86 -1.53 8.98 -7.80
C PRO A 86 -2.77 9.83 -8.10
N LYS A 87 -2.95 10.26 -9.36
CA LYS A 87 -4.11 11.02 -9.84
C LYS A 87 -5.08 10.18 -10.69
N SER A 88 -4.83 8.87 -10.82
CA SER A 88 -5.69 8.00 -11.61
C SER A 88 -6.92 7.56 -10.82
N GLN A 89 -7.98 7.20 -11.53
CA GLN A 89 -9.18 6.62 -10.92
C GLN A 89 -8.80 5.38 -10.11
N ARG A 90 -9.26 5.35 -8.86
CA ARG A 90 -9.09 4.18 -7.99
C ARG A 90 -10.20 3.18 -8.27
N TYR A 91 -9.84 1.92 -8.38
CA TYR A 91 -10.79 0.82 -8.43
C TYR A 91 -10.63 -0.05 -7.19
N ARG A 92 -11.73 -0.63 -6.73
CA ARG A 92 -11.74 -1.52 -5.58
C ARG A 92 -11.14 -2.87 -5.99
N VAL A 93 -10.20 -3.37 -5.20
CA VAL A 93 -9.53 -4.66 -5.44
C VAL A 93 -10.38 -5.82 -4.93
N PHE A 94 -11.02 -5.65 -3.77
CA PHE A 94 -11.85 -6.68 -3.15
C PHE A 94 -13.23 -6.14 -2.80
N THR A 95 -14.28 -6.93 -3.06
CA THR A 95 -15.61 -6.64 -2.52
C THR A 95 -15.61 -6.67 -0.98
N PRO A 96 -16.57 -6.02 -0.31
CA PRO A 96 -16.66 -6.07 1.16
C PRO A 96 -16.71 -7.50 1.71
N ALA A 97 -17.43 -8.41 1.04
CA ALA A 97 -17.52 -9.82 1.43
C ALA A 97 -16.16 -10.54 1.30
N GLN A 98 -15.48 -10.40 0.16
CA GLN A 98 -14.15 -11.00 -0.05
C GLN A 98 -13.13 -10.47 0.93
N ARG A 99 -13.16 -9.16 1.23
CA ARG A 99 -12.25 -8.54 2.17
C ARG A 99 -12.41 -9.13 3.58
N LEU A 100 -13.64 -9.40 4.01
CA LEU A 100 -13.89 -10.03 5.30
C LEU A 100 -13.27 -11.43 5.38
N GLU A 101 -13.34 -12.21 4.30
CA GLU A 101 -12.67 -13.52 4.24
C GLU A 101 -11.16 -13.40 4.32
N VAL A 102 -10.57 -12.45 3.59
CA VAL A 102 -9.14 -12.14 3.67
C VAL A 102 -8.75 -11.77 5.10
N GLN A 103 -9.49 -10.86 5.75
CA GLN A 103 -9.23 -10.43 7.12
C GLN A 103 -9.32 -11.58 8.12
N LYS A 104 -10.33 -12.46 7.99
CA LYS A 104 -10.45 -13.67 8.81
C LYS A 104 -9.26 -14.60 8.62
N GLY A 105 -8.82 -14.80 7.38
CA GLY A 105 -7.63 -15.59 7.06
C GLY A 105 -6.37 -15.04 7.73
N ILE A 106 -6.13 -13.73 7.59
CA ILE A 106 -4.98 -13.05 8.22
C ILE A 106 -5.07 -13.15 9.75
N GLN A 107 -6.24 -12.88 10.35
CA GLN A 107 -6.42 -13.01 11.81
C GLN A 107 -6.11 -14.42 12.31
N THR A 108 -6.56 -15.44 11.58
CA THR A 108 -6.30 -16.84 11.92
C THR A 108 -4.80 -17.14 11.88
N LEU A 109 -4.08 -16.65 10.87
CA LEU A 109 -2.62 -16.80 10.78
C LEU A 109 -1.90 -16.06 11.91
N MET A 110 -2.25 -14.80 12.18
CA MET A 110 -1.67 -14.02 13.26
C MET A 110 -1.91 -14.65 14.64
N ALA A 111 -3.09 -15.23 14.87
CA ALA A 111 -3.41 -15.93 16.11
C ALA A 111 -2.55 -17.20 16.29
N ARG A 112 -2.28 -17.94 15.19
CA ARG A 112 -1.40 -19.10 15.20
C ARG A 112 0.06 -18.72 15.47
N GLU A 113 0.55 -17.64 14.85
CA GLU A 113 1.91 -17.14 15.11
C GLU A 113 2.09 -16.73 16.57
N LYS A 114 1.09 -16.07 17.17
CA LYS A 114 1.12 -15.71 18.60
C LYS A 114 1.05 -16.91 19.56
N ALA A 115 0.42 -18.02 19.14
CA ALA A 115 0.25 -19.20 19.97
C ALA A 115 1.46 -20.18 19.90
N GLY A 116 2.35 -20.00 18.92
CA GLY A 116 3.54 -20.84 18.73
C GLY A 116 4.86 -20.16 19.08
N GLY A 117 4.82 -18.96 19.68
CA GLY A 117 5.99 -18.18 20.10
C GLY A 117 6.21 -18.21 21.60
#